data_AF-A0A208Y7N5-F1
#
_entry.id   AF-A0A208Y7N5-F1
#
_cell.length_a   1.000
_cell.length_b   1.000
_cell.length_c   1.000
_cell.angle_alpha   90.00
_cell.angle_beta   90.00
_cell.angle_gamma   90.00
#
_symmetry.space_group_name_H-M   'P 1'
#
loop_
_entity.id
_entity.type
_entity.pdbx_description
1 polymer ?
#
loop_
_entity_poly.entity_id
_entity_poly.type
_entity_poly.pdbx_seq_one_letter_code
_entity_poly.pdbx_strand_id
1 'polypeptide(L)'
;MNLKTYIDKQRGRAASLGRAIGVTPVLVSQWANGRRPIPAERCPAIEKATSGEVTCEELRPDVDWAYLRGANTKAKEATDA
;
A
#
# COMPACT_ATOMS: atom_id res chain seq x y z
N MET A 1 -9.45 6.49 1.30
CA MET A 1 -9.77 6.86 -0.09
C MET A 1 -8.99 5.94 -1.04
N ASN A 2 -9.54 5.52 -2.18
CA ASN A 2 -8.77 4.64 -3.09
C ASN A 2 -7.58 5.35 -3.78
N LEU A 3 -6.62 4.54 -4.25
CA LEU A 3 -5.37 5.02 -4.85
C LEU A 3 -5.59 5.94 -6.07
N LYS A 4 -6.62 5.67 -6.88
CA LYS A 4 -6.92 6.49 -8.06
C LYS A 4 -7.32 7.91 -7.67
N THR A 5 -8.27 8.04 -6.75
CA THR A 5 -8.69 9.35 -6.24
C THR A 5 -7.51 10.08 -5.57
N TYR A 6 -6.64 9.36 -4.85
CA TYR A 6 -5.45 9.97 -4.25
C TYR A 6 -4.52 10.61 -5.29
N ILE A 7 -4.20 9.91 -6.38
CA ILE A 7 -3.28 10.43 -7.40
C ILE A 7 -3.91 11.53 -8.27
N ASP A 8 -5.23 11.49 -8.47
CA ASP A 8 -5.95 12.47 -9.30
C ASP A 8 -6.16 13.82 -8.59
N LYS A 9 -6.12 13.87 -7.24
CA LYS A 9 -6.23 15.10 -6.43
C LYS A 9 -5.20 16.18 -6.79
N GLN A 10 -4.03 15.81 -7.30
CA GLN A 10 -2.98 16.77 -7.66
C GLN A 10 -2.02 16.21 -8.72
N ARG A 11 -1.77 17.02 -9.75
CA ARG A 11 -0.79 16.68 -10.80
C ARG A 11 0.58 16.38 -10.18
N GLY A 12 1.15 15.24 -10.55
CA GLY A 12 2.47 14.80 -10.07
C GLY A 12 2.45 13.87 -8.87
N ARG A 13 1.31 13.63 -8.22
CA ARG A 13 1.21 12.69 -7.08
C ARG A 13 1.63 11.28 -7.42
N ALA A 14 1.26 10.75 -8.59
CA ALA A 14 1.74 9.43 -9.03
C ALA A 14 3.28 9.37 -9.10
N ALA A 15 3.92 10.45 -9.55
CA ALA A 15 5.37 10.53 -9.60
C ALA A 15 6.01 10.69 -8.21
N SER A 16 5.38 11.48 -7.33
CA SER A 16 5.83 11.64 -5.94
C SER A 16 5.73 10.32 -5.17
N LEU A 17 4.59 9.64 -5.26
CA LEU A 17 4.37 8.34 -4.65
C LEU A 17 5.33 7.29 -5.20
N GLY A 18 5.53 7.25 -6.52
CA GLY A 18 6.49 6.36 -7.16
C GLY A 18 7.90 6.53 -6.58
N ARG A 19 8.39 7.78 -6.48
CA ARG A 19 9.69 8.07 -5.85
C ARG A 19 9.74 7.65 -4.38
N ALA A 20 8.67 7.90 -3.61
CA ALA A 20 8.61 7.58 -2.19
C ALA A 20 8.71 6.07 -1.90
N ILE A 21 8.20 5.21 -2.79
CA ILE A 21 8.16 3.75 -2.60
C ILE A 21 9.07 2.98 -3.58
N GLY A 22 9.96 3.69 -4.28
CA GLY A 22 10.96 3.10 -5.18
C GLY A 22 10.39 2.42 -6.42
N VAL A 23 9.36 3.00 -7.05
CA VAL A 23 8.76 2.49 -8.29
C VAL A 23 8.54 3.58 -9.33
N THR A 24 8.31 3.15 -10.57
CA THR A 24 8.02 4.07 -11.66
C THR A 24 6.62 4.69 -11.51
N PRO A 25 6.41 5.95 -11.94
CA PRO A 25 5.08 6.57 -11.95
C PRO A 25 4.07 5.78 -12.79
N VAL A 26 4.55 5.13 -13.86
CA VAL A 26 3.73 4.26 -14.73
C VAL A 26 3.17 3.08 -13.95
N LEU A 27 3.97 2.45 -13.08
CA LEU A 27 3.50 1.35 -12.26
C LEU A 27 2.41 1.79 -11.27
N VAL A 28 2.58 2.98 -10.65
CA VAL A 28 1.55 3.59 -9.79
C VAL A 28 0.25 3.79 -10.57
N SER A 29 0.33 4.33 -11.79
CA SER A 29 -0.84 4.51 -12.66
C SER A 29 -1.48 3.17 -13.06
N GLN A 30 -0.70 2.11 -13.31
CA GLN A 30 -1.25 0.79 -13.62
C GLN A 30 -2.02 0.21 -12.44
N TRP A 31 -1.51 0.36 -11.21
CA TRP A 31 -2.21 -0.03 -9.98
C TRP A 31 -3.49 0.77 -9.78
N ALA A 32 -3.41 2.10 -9.89
CA ALA A 32 -4.57 2.99 -9.72
C ALA A 32 -5.71 2.68 -10.71
N ASN A 33 -5.37 2.26 -11.94
CA ASN A 33 -6.36 1.90 -12.96
C ASN A 33 -6.71 0.40 -12.96
N GLY A 34 -6.26 -0.38 -11.97
CA GLY A 34 -6.57 -1.81 -11.89
C GLY A 34 -6.00 -2.67 -13.02
N ARG A 35 -5.02 -2.15 -13.80
CA ARG A 35 -4.39 -2.89 -14.91
C ARG A 35 -3.60 -4.10 -14.41
N ARG A 36 -3.12 -4.03 -13.17
CA ARG A 36 -2.51 -5.13 -12.43
C ARG A 36 -2.79 -4.93 -10.93
N PRO A 37 -2.92 -6.02 -10.15
CA PRO A 37 -3.06 -5.91 -8.71
C PRO A 37 -1.80 -5.32 -8.07
N ILE A 38 -2.00 -4.69 -6.91
CA ILE A 38 -0.92 -4.23 -6.04
C ILE A 38 -0.43 -5.45 -5.25
N PRO A 39 0.87 -5.81 -5.32
CA PRO A 39 1.41 -6.86 -4.46
C PRO A 39 1.21 -6.51 -2.99
N ALA A 40 0.77 -7.47 -2.17
CA ALA A 40 0.37 -7.20 -0.78
C ALA A 40 1.54 -6.60 0.02
N GLU A 41 2.77 -7.06 -0.22
CA GLU A 41 3.98 -6.55 0.40
C GLU A 41 4.24 -5.05 0.13
N ARG A 42 3.60 -4.45 -0.88
CA ARG A 42 3.71 -3.03 -1.19
C ARG A 42 2.65 -2.16 -0.54
N CYS A 43 1.54 -2.73 -0.07
CA CYS A 43 0.45 -1.97 0.54
C CYS A 43 0.91 -1.12 1.75
N PRO A 44 1.72 -1.64 2.70
CA PRO A 44 2.19 -0.83 3.82
C PRO A 44 3.06 0.37 3.40
N ALA A 45 3.86 0.21 2.35
CA ALA A 45 4.70 1.31 1.83
C ALA A 45 3.84 2.42 1.20
N ILE A 46 2.76 2.05 0.51
CA ILE A 46 1.81 3.01 -0.07
C ILE A 46 1.03 3.71 1.04
N GLU A 47 0.49 2.98 2.01
CA GLU A 47 -0.23 3.57 3.14
C GLU A 47 0.64 4.57 3.91
N LYS A 48 1.88 4.19 4.21
CA LYS A 48 2.84 5.09 4.86
C LYS A 48 3.18 6.32 4.01
N ALA A 49 3.43 6.15 2.72
CA ALA A 49 3.76 7.25 1.82
C ALA A 49 2.58 8.21 1.56
N THR A 50 1.35 7.75 1.79
CA THR A 50 0.12 8.54 1.68
C THR A 50 -0.37 9.05 3.04
N SER A 51 0.41 8.87 4.12
CA SER A 51 0.03 9.25 5.48
C SER A 51 -1.33 8.67 5.92
N GLY A 52 -1.66 7.45 5.46
CA GLY A 52 -2.92 6.79 5.75
C GLY A 52 -4.12 7.28 4.95
N GLU A 53 -3.96 8.20 3.99
CA GLU A 53 -5.07 8.61 3.09
C GLU A 53 -5.58 7.45 2.23
N VAL A 54 -4.69 6.49 1.91
CA VAL A 54 -4.98 5.26 1.17
C VAL A 54 -4.55 4.08 2.03
N THR A 55 -5.49 3.29 2.53
CA THR A 55 -5.16 2.19 3.46
C THR A 55 -4.92 0.87 2.76
N CYS A 56 -4.24 -0.07 3.42
CA CYS A 56 -3.99 -1.42 2.91
C CYS A 56 -5.29 -2.15 2.54
N GLU A 57 -6.35 -1.98 3.34
CA GLU A 57 -7.67 -2.55 3.11
C GLU A 57 -8.32 -2.01 1.83
N GLU A 58 -8.07 -0.74 1.48
CA GLU A 58 -8.58 -0.15 0.24
C GLU A 58 -7.78 -0.58 -0.98
N LEU A 59 -6.47 -0.82 -0.82
CA LEU A 59 -5.59 -1.29 -1.89
C LEU A 59 -5.83 -2.76 -2.23
N ARG A 60 -6.11 -3.58 -1.21
CA ARG A 60 -6.28 -5.03 -1.29
C ARG A 60 -7.38 -5.49 -0.33
N PRO A 61 -8.66 -5.31 -0.71
CA PRO A 61 -9.80 -5.77 0.10
C PRO A 61 -9.93 -7.30 0.14
N ASP A 62 -9.21 -8.00 -0.73
CA ASP A 62 -9.15 -9.46 -0.82
C ASP A 62 -8.16 -10.09 0.20
N VAL A 63 -7.37 -9.27 0.90
CA VAL A 63 -6.40 -9.73 1.91
C VAL A 63 -6.92 -9.43 3.31
N ASP A 64 -6.88 -10.43 4.20
CA ASP A 64 -7.18 -10.22 5.62
C ASP A 64 -6.00 -9.54 6.35
N TRP A 65 -6.02 -8.21 6.34
CA TRP A 65 -5.02 -7.39 7.01
C TRP A 65 -5.08 -7.46 8.54
N ALA A 66 -6.25 -7.79 9.12
CA ALA A 66 -6.39 -7.94 10.56
C ALA A 66 -5.61 -9.17 11.05
N TYR A 67 -5.71 -10.28 10.31
CA TYR A 67 -4.92 -11.47 10.56
C TYR A 67 -3.41 -11.20 10.45
N LEU A 68 -2.98 -10.53 9.37
CA LEU A 68 -1.56 -10.22 9.15
C LEU A 68 -0.95 -9.31 10.24
N ARG A 69 -1.72 -8.36 10.76
CA ARG A 69 -1.27 -7.50 11.88
C ARG A 69 -1.15 -8.27 13.20
N GLY A 70 -2.06 -9.21 13.46
CA GLY A 70 -2.04 -10.03 14.68
C GLY A 70 -0.97 -11.13 14.69
N ALA A 71 -0.56 -11.61 13.51
CA ALA A 71 0.43 -12.69 13.39
C ALA A 71 1.83 -12.32 13.94
N ASN A 72 2.20 -11.04 13.94
CA ASN A 72 3.54 -10.61 14.32
C ASN A 72 3.77 -10.56 15.85
N THR A 73 2.72 -10.66 16.66
CA THR A 73 2.82 -10.67 18.12
C THR A 73 3.27 -12.03 18.66
N LYS A 74 2.83 -13.14 18.04
CA LYS A 74 3.16 -14.50 18.51
C LYS A 74 4.59 -14.94 18.21
N ALA A 75 5.22 -14.38 17.16
CA ALA A 75 6.58 -14.75 16.77
C ALA A 75 7.65 -14.16 17.70
N LYS A 76 7.38 -13.03 18.36
CA LYS A 76 8.34 -12.40 19.29
C LYS A 76 8.46 -13.11 20.63
N GLU A 77 7.40 -13.74 21.14
CA GLU A 77 7.43 -14.45 22.42
C GLU A 77 8.27 -15.74 22.39
N ALA A 78 8.50 -16.34 21.21
CA ALA A 78 9.22 -17.62 21.09
C ALA A 78 10.76 -17.48 20.95
N THR A 79 11.31 -16.26 20.86
CA THR A 79 12.77 -16.05 20.66
C THR A 79 13.47 -15.58 21.93
N ASP A 80 12.73 -15.24 22.99
CA ASP A 80 13.26 -14.82 24.31
C ASP A 80 13.06 -15.90 25.40
N ALA A 81 12.79 -17.16 25.02
CA ALA A 81 12.60 -18.30 25.93
C ALA A 81 13.67 -19.39 25.75
#